data_AF-A0A1J5PXS8-F1
#
_entry.id   AF-A0A1J5PXS8-F1
#
_cell.length_a   1.000
_cell.length_b   1.000
_cell.length_c   1.000
_cell.angle_alpha   90.00
_cell.angle_beta   90.00
_cell.angle_gamma   90.00
#
_symmetry.space_group_name_H-M   'P 1'
#
loop_
_entity.id
_entity.type
_entity.pdbx_description
1 polymer ?
#
loop_
_entity_poly.entity_id
_entity_poly.type
_entity_poly.pdbx_seq_one_letter_code
_entity_poly.pdbx_strand_id
1 'polypeptide(L)'
;MATYVLLHGAYQGGWIWNRVTPHLRAAGHTVFTPTLDGCAERRHALRPGIDTESQAAEIVEMLFFEDLHDIVLVGTSCGGMVAARVASSIAAEIGTMKVTEQIDALVTLSTNPMKYLTVPRVLAATLAVPVLVGVGDAIGIFGGYVVGVNRLGFNSAAYLKNTADFLQTWDVGSGMIKGAVFGFIVAVMGCYYGMNSDRGAQGVGRATKSAVVAASVMILASNYLLTELFFTS
;
A
#
# COMPACT_ATOMS: atom_id res chain seq x y z
N MET A 1 10.78 -11.37 23.06
CA MET A 1 9.46 -11.94 22.71
C MET A 1 8.65 -10.84 22.06
N ALA A 2 8.04 -11.09 20.90
CA ALA A 2 7.29 -10.09 20.14
C ALA A 2 6.01 -10.74 19.60
N THR A 3 4.96 -9.94 19.43
CA THR A 3 3.67 -10.38 18.90
C THR A 3 3.56 -9.98 17.44
N TYR A 4 3.46 -10.95 16.54
CA TYR A 4 3.28 -10.74 15.10
C TYR A 4 1.83 -10.91 14.70
N VAL A 5 1.35 -10.00 13.86
CA VAL A 5 0.03 -10.12 13.21
C VAL A 5 0.27 -10.12 11.71
N LEU A 6 0.01 -11.26 11.07
CA LEU A 6 0.31 -11.51 9.66
C LEU A 6 -0.98 -11.48 8.85
N LEU A 7 -1.19 -10.39 8.11
CA LEU A 7 -2.34 -10.18 7.24
C LEU A 7 -2.05 -10.72 5.83
N HIS A 8 -3.00 -11.45 5.29
CA HIS A 8 -2.96 -11.94 3.91
C HIS A 8 -3.42 -10.87 2.90
N GLY A 9 -3.18 -11.09 1.61
CA GLY A 9 -3.60 -10.18 0.53
C GLY A 9 -5.01 -10.49 0.03
N ALA A 10 -5.46 -9.74 -0.98
CA ALA A 10 -6.75 -10.00 -1.62
C ALA A 10 -6.82 -11.44 -2.16
N TYR A 11 -7.97 -12.10 -1.97
CA TYR A 11 -8.23 -13.50 -2.35
C TYR A 11 -7.42 -14.59 -1.62
N GLN A 12 -6.60 -14.22 -0.63
CA GLN A 12 -5.84 -15.15 0.22
C GLN A 12 -6.54 -15.36 1.57
N GLY A 13 -5.99 -16.23 2.41
CA GLY A 13 -6.40 -16.42 3.81
C GLY A 13 -5.18 -16.59 4.70
N GLY A 14 -5.38 -16.68 6.03
CA GLY A 14 -4.31 -16.86 7.01
C GLY A 14 -3.42 -18.07 6.73
N TRP A 15 -3.93 -19.06 5.99
CA TRP A 15 -3.21 -20.26 5.57
C TRP A 15 -1.92 -20.00 4.78
N ILE A 16 -1.77 -18.84 4.13
CA ILE A 16 -0.54 -18.49 3.40
C ILE A 16 0.69 -18.46 4.32
N TRP A 17 0.48 -18.16 5.60
CA TRP A 17 1.52 -18.06 6.60
C TRP A 17 1.85 -19.40 7.28
N ASN A 18 1.17 -20.50 6.92
CA ASN A 18 1.36 -21.80 7.55
C ASN A 18 2.80 -22.32 7.53
N ARG A 19 3.62 -21.89 6.56
CA ARG A 19 5.05 -22.23 6.52
C ARG A 19 5.92 -21.33 7.42
N VAL A 20 5.51 -20.10 7.67
CA VAL A 20 6.29 -19.10 8.43
C VAL A 20 5.95 -19.14 9.92
N THR A 21 4.67 -19.30 10.25
CA THR A 21 4.16 -19.32 11.63
C THR A 21 4.90 -20.30 12.55
N PRO A 22 5.19 -21.56 12.15
CA PRO A 22 5.92 -22.50 13.02
C PRO A 22 7.32 -22.03 13.38
N HIS A 23 8.02 -21.35 12.47
CA HIS A 23 9.38 -20.85 12.70
C HIS A 23 9.39 -19.67 13.67
N LEU A 24 8.47 -18.73 13.50
CA LEU A 24 8.31 -17.59 14.39
C LEU A 24 7.89 -18.04 15.80
N ARG A 25 6.98 -19.01 15.90
CA ARG A 25 6.59 -19.60 17.19
C ARG A 25 7.74 -20.36 17.84
N ALA A 26 8.53 -21.12 17.07
CA ALA A 26 9.72 -21.81 17.57
C ALA A 26 10.80 -20.85 18.09
N ALA A 27 10.90 -19.65 17.51
CA ALA A 27 11.74 -18.57 18.00
C ALA A 27 11.19 -17.84 19.25
N GLY A 28 10.07 -18.31 19.81
CA GLY A 28 9.48 -17.76 21.04
C GLY A 28 8.60 -16.53 20.80
N HIS A 29 8.09 -16.31 19.58
CA HIS A 29 7.17 -15.22 19.27
C HIS A 29 5.71 -15.68 19.29
N THR A 30 4.82 -14.76 19.67
CA THR A 30 3.36 -14.96 19.53
C THR A 30 2.96 -14.55 18.12
N VAL A 31 2.16 -15.35 17.41
CA VAL A 31 1.82 -15.10 15.99
C VAL A 31 0.35 -15.35 15.73
N PHE A 32 -0.31 -14.32 15.21
CA PHE A 32 -1.71 -14.31 14.76
C PHE A 32 -1.75 -14.17 13.23
N THR A 33 -2.62 -14.96 12.59
CA THR A 33 -2.79 -14.99 11.12
C THR A 33 -4.29 -14.90 10.78
N PRO A 34 -4.95 -13.77 11.06
CA PRO A 34 -6.39 -13.64 10.86
C PRO A 34 -6.75 -13.69 9.38
N THR A 35 -7.93 -14.23 9.10
CA THR A 35 -8.55 -14.19 7.77
C THR A 35 -9.64 -13.13 7.74
N LEU A 36 -9.60 -12.25 6.75
CA LEU A 36 -10.52 -11.11 6.61
C LEU A 36 -11.86 -11.52 5.97
N ASP A 37 -12.94 -10.81 6.29
CA ASP A 37 -14.25 -11.05 5.65
C ASP A 37 -14.17 -10.96 4.12
N GLY A 38 -14.91 -11.86 3.47
CA GLY A 38 -14.95 -11.98 2.01
C GLY A 38 -13.73 -12.67 1.39
N CYS A 39 -12.76 -13.12 2.19
CA CYS A 39 -11.53 -13.75 1.70
C CYS A 39 -11.41 -15.23 2.10
N ALA A 40 -10.90 -16.06 1.18
CA ALA A 40 -10.60 -17.49 1.36
C ALA A 40 -11.66 -18.28 2.15
N GLU A 41 -11.33 -18.82 3.33
CA GLU A 41 -12.24 -19.59 4.18
C GLU A 41 -13.44 -18.79 4.69
N ARG A 42 -13.33 -17.45 4.76
CA ARG A 42 -14.41 -16.51 5.09
C ARG A 42 -15.10 -15.93 3.84
N ARG A 43 -14.95 -16.55 2.66
CA ARG A 43 -15.68 -16.15 1.44
C ARG A 43 -17.21 -16.14 1.60
N HIS A 44 -17.73 -16.94 2.53
CA HIS A 44 -19.16 -17.02 2.82
C HIS A 44 -19.68 -15.79 3.59
N ALA A 45 -18.78 -15.00 4.19
CA ALA A 45 -19.11 -13.75 4.87
C ALA A 45 -19.18 -12.54 3.90
N LEU A 46 -19.10 -12.77 2.59
CA LEU A 46 -19.19 -11.71 1.58
C LEU A 46 -20.54 -10.98 1.69
N ARG A 47 -20.49 -9.68 1.96
CA ARG A 47 -21.66 -8.82 2.14
C ARG A 47 -21.45 -7.45 1.49
N PRO A 48 -22.52 -6.74 1.08
CA PRO A 48 -22.41 -5.34 0.67
C PRO A 48 -21.78 -4.49 1.77
N GLY A 49 -20.84 -3.62 1.41
CA GLY A 49 -20.12 -2.76 2.36
C GLY A 49 -18.83 -3.36 2.95
N ILE A 50 -18.32 -4.50 2.43
CA ILE A 50 -16.94 -4.90 2.71
C ILE A 50 -15.99 -3.97 1.97
N ASP A 51 -15.15 -3.29 2.73
CA ASP A 51 -14.09 -2.43 2.22
C ASP A 51 -12.83 -2.56 3.09
N THR A 52 -11.77 -1.84 2.70
CA THR A 52 -10.52 -1.83 3.46
C THR A 52 -10.66 -1.25 4.87
N GLU A 53 -11.67 -0.40 5.12
CA GLU A 53 -11.94 0.16 6.45
C GLU A 53 -12.63 -0.85 7.35
N SER A 54 -13.62 -1.59 6.83
CA SER A 54 -14.30 -2.67 7.55
C SER A 54 -13.31 -3.79 7.91
N GLN A 55 -12.42 -4.14 6.97
CA GLN A 55 -11.37 -5.14 7.22
C GLN A 55 -10.30 -4.63 8.18
N ALA A 56 -9.94 -3.34 8.14
CA ALA A 56 -9.05 -2.75 9.14
C ALA A 56 -9.70 -2.70 10.53
N ALA A 57 -11.01 -2.41 10.60
CA ALA A 57 -11.77 -2.43 11.84
C ALA A 57 -11.81 -3.83 12.46
N GLU A 58 -11.97 -4.89 11.67
CA GLU A 58 -11.87 -6.27 12.15
C GLU A 58 -10.52 -6.57 12.81
N ILE A 59 -9.42 -6.10 12.21
CA ILE A 59 -8.09 -6.27 12.81
C ILE A 59 -7.97 -5.45 14.09
N VAL A 60 -8.43 -4.20 14.11
CA VAL A 60 -8.40 -3.36 15.31
C VAL A 60 -9.23 -3.95 16.44
N GLU A 61 -10.42 -4.48 16.14
CA GLU A 61 -11.26 -5.18 17.12
C GLU A 61 -10.56 -6.44 17.63
N MET A 62 -9.96 -7.25 16.75
CA MET A 62 -9.17 -8.40 17.17
C MET A 62 -8.04 -7.98 18.12
N LEU A 63 -7.27 -6.94 17.80
CA LEU A 63 -6.21 -6.44 18.68
C LEU A 63 -6.75 -6.01 20.05
N PHE A 64 -7.92 -5.34 20.06
CA PHE A 64 -8.57 -4.90 21.28
C PHE A 64 -9.07 -6.08 22.13
N PHE A 65 -9.78 -7.04 21.53
CA PHE A 65 -10.36 -8.18 22.23
C PHE A 65 -9.31 -9.21 22.68
N GLU A 66 -8.21 -9.34 21.94
CA GLU A 66 -7.07 -10.18 22.30
C GLU A 66 -6.07 -9.46 23.23
N ASP A 67 -6.38 -8.23 23.67
CA ASP A 67 -5.54 -7.38 24.54
C ASP A 67 -4.08 -7.24 24.03
N LEU A 68 -3.92 -7.08 22.72
CA LEU A 68 -2.63 -7.03 22.05
C LEU A 68 -2.08 -5.60 21.97
N HIS A 69 -1.05 -5.34 22.75
CA HIS A 69 -0.25 -4.10 22.71
C HIS A 69 1.16 -4.40 22.17
N ASP A 70 1.81 -3.41 21.52
CA ASP A 70 3.15 -3.53 20.93
C ASP A 70 3.32 -4.66 19.88
N ILE A 71 2.46 -4.65 18.86
CA ILE A 71 2.48 -5.65 17.78
C ILE A 71 3.38 -5.27 16.60
N VAL A 72 3.91 -6.29 15.92
CA VAL A 72 4.54 -6.20 14.61
C VAL A 72 3.54 -6.65 13.55
N LEU A 73 2.92 -5.68 12.86
CA LEU A 73 1.96 -5.92 11.79
C LEU A 73 2.66 -6.14 10.44
N VAL A 74 2.40 -7.27 9.79
CA VAL A 74 2.96 -7.65 8.48
C VAL A 74 1.80 -7.94 7.53
N GLY A 75 1.70 -7.26 6.39
CA GLY A 75 0.64 -7.50 5.40
C GLY A 75 1.18 -7.87 4.02
N THR A 76 0.49 -8.70 3.25
CA THR A 76 0.84 -8.97 1.85
C THR A 76 0.07 -8.07 0.88
N SER A 77 0.64 -6.89 0.61
CA SER A 77 0.48 -6.11 -0.64
C SER A 77 1.50 -4.98 -0.63
N CYS A 78 2.62 -5.12 -1.36
CA CYS A 78 3.69 -4.12 -1.34
C CYS A 78 3.21 -2.80 -1.98
N GLY A 79 2.43 -2.86 -3.06
CA GLY A 79 1.87 -1.66 -3.71
C GLY A 79 0.80 -0.96 -2.89
N GLY A 80 -0.09 -1.72 -2.23
CA GLY A 80 -1.14 -1.16 -1.37
C GLY A 80 -0.61 -0.58 -0.05
N MET A 81 0.36 -1.24 0.59
CA MET A 81 0.96 -0.73 1.84
C MET A 81 1.82 0.51 1.61
N VAL A 82 2.57 0.57 0.50
CA VAL A 82 3.36 1.76 0.16
C VAL A 82 2.43 2.92 -0.17
N ALA A 83 1.41 2.70 -1.01
CA ALA A 83 0.39 3.71 -1.30
C ALA A 83 -0.34 4.18 -0.02
N ALA A 84 -0.70 3.26 0.87
CA ALA A 84 -1.33 3.57 2.15
C ALA A 84 -0.41 4.38 3.07
N ARG A 85 0.87 4.02 3.18
CA ARG A 85 1.86 4.77 3.98
C ARG A 85 2.11 6.17 3.43
N VAL A 86 2.21 6.32 2.11
CA VAL A 86 2.45 7.62 1.49
C VAL A 86 1.19 8.50 1.60
N ALA A 87 0.00 7.98 1.29
CA ALA A 87 -1.26 8.72 1.42
C ALA A 87 -1.51 9.16 2.86
N SER A 88 -1.34 8.25 3.82
CA SER A 88 -1.48 8.55 5.25
C SER A 88 -0.48 9.60 5.72
N SER A 89 0.80 9.49 5.33
CA SER A 89 1.82 10.47 5.70
C SER A 89 1.50 11.86 5.16
N ILE A 90 1.10 11.99 3.89
CA ILE A 90 0.75 13.28 3.27
C ILE A 90 -0.48 13.89 3.98
N ALA A 91 -1.51 13.08 4.22
CA ALA A 91 -2.73 13.53 4.90
C ALA A 91 -2.45 13.95 6.35
N ALA A 92 -1.62 13.20 7.08
CA ALA A 92 -1.25 13.50 8.46
C ALA A 92 -0.40 14.78 8.55
N GLU A 93 0.56 14.97 7.65
CA GLU A 93 1.41 16.16 7.59
C GLU A 93 0.55 17.41 7.35
N ILE A 94 -0.27 17.42 6.29
CA ILE A 94 -1.14 18.56 5.96
C ILE A 94 -2.20 18.77 7.05
N GLY A 95 -2.79 17.71 7.59
CA GLY A 95 -3.73 17.81 8.70
C GLY A 95 -3.09 18.44 9.94
N THR A 96 -1.84 18.09 10.25
CA THR A 96 -1.11 18.71 11.35
C THR A 96 -0.80 20.18 11.08
N MET A 97 -0.44 20.54 9.85
CA MET A 97 -0.28 21.95 9.42
C MET A 97 -1.58 22.75 9.57
N LYS A 98 -2.74 22.11 9.36
CA LYS A 98 -4.06 22.71 9.59
C LYS A 98 -4.33 22.93 11.08
N VAL A 99 -4.06 21.93 11.92
CA VAL A 99 -4.25 22.02 13.38
C VAL A 99 -3.34 23.08 14.01
N THR A 100 -2.14 23.25 13.47
CA THR A 100 -1.16 24.26 13.93
C THR A 100 -1.34 25.63 13.27
N GLU A 101 -2.44 25.84 12.54
CA GLU A 101 -2.79 27.09 11.86
C GLU A 101 -1.74 27.57 10.82
N GLN A 102 -0.81 26.71 10.40
CA GLN A 102 0.20 27.05 9.40
C GLN A 102 -0.41 27.30 8.02
N ILE A 103 -1.49 26.59 7.68
CA ILE A 103 -2.23 26.81 6.43
C ILE A 103 -2.93 28.17 6.45
N ASP A 104 -3.54 28.52 7.58
CA ASP A 104 -4.21 29.81 7.77
C ASP A 104 -3.20 30.96 7.69
N ALA A 105 -2.02 30.78 8.28
CA ALA A 105 -0.91 31.74 8.16
C ALA A 105 -0.48 31.98 6.70
N LEU A 106 -0.41 30.94 5.86
CA LEU A 106 -0.11 31.10 4.42
C LEU A 106 -1.18 31.96 3.72
N VAL A 107 -2.46 31.77 4.06
CA VAL A 107 -3.56 32.59 3.51
C VAL A 107 -3.44 34.04 3.96
N THR A 108 -3.11 34.29 5.23
CA THR A 108 -2.88 35.66 5.75
C THR A 108 -1.72 36.35 5.04
N LEU A 109 -0.68 35.61 4.67
CA LEU A 109 0.46 36.09 3.88
C LEU A 109 0.16 36.22 2.38
N SER A 110 -1.11 36.16 1.96
CA SER A 110 -1.54 36.22 0.55
C SER A 110 -0.89 35.14 -0.34
N THR A 111 -0.46 34.03 0.26
CA THR A 111 0.14 32.89 -0.45
C THR A 111 -0.91 31.81 -0.64
N ASN A 112 -1.08 31.32 -1.88
CA ASN A 112 -2.04 30.25 -2.17
C ASN A 112 -1.54 28.89 -1.61
N PRO A 113 -2.21 28.29 -0.62
CA PRO A 113 -1.74 27.05 0.01
C PRO A 113 -1.71 25.86 -0.95
N MET A 114 -2.62 25.79 -1.93
CA MET A 114 -2.66 24.70 -2.90
C MET A 114 -1.43 24.70 -3.81
N LYS A 115 -0.99 25.88 -4.25
CA LYS A 115 0.23 26.01 -5.06
C LYS A 115 1.49 25.71 -4.26
N TYR A 116 1.51 26.09 -2.99
CA TYR A 116 2.70 25.96 -2.15
C TYR A 116 2.85 24.57 -1.52
N LEU A 117 1.75 23.89 -1.20
CA LEU A 117 1.76 22.61 -0.49
C LEU A 117 1.38 21.43 -1.40
N THR A 118 0.28 21.54 -2.13
CA THR A 118 -0.30 20.40 -2.87
C THR A 118 0.43 20.12 -4.17
N VAL A 119 0.61 21.15 -5.01
CA VAL A 119 1.25 21.02 -6.33
C VAL A 119 2.65 20.36 -6.26
N PRO A 120 3.60 20.81 -5.42
CA PRO A 120 4.92 20.20 -5.38
C PRO A 120 4.89 18.74 -4.91
N ARG A 121 4.01 18.38 -3.96
CA ARG A 121 3.86 17.00 -3.48
C ARG A 121 3.29 16.08 -4.56
N VAL A 122 2.26 16.54 -5.28
CA VAL A 122 1.66 15.78 -6.38
C VAL A 122 2.66 15.56 -7.52
N LEU A 123 3.39 16.60 -7.92
CA LEU A 123 4.44 16.46 -8.94
C LEU A 123 5.55 15.51 -8.49
N ALA A 124 6.04 15.65 -7.25
CA ALA A 124 7.07 14.79 -6.70
C ALA A 124 6.63 13.32 -6.68
N ALA A 125 5.42 13.02 -6.20
CA ALA A 125 4.92 11.64 -6.17
C ALA A 125 4.69 11.06 -7.57
N THR A 126 4.15 11.85 -8.50
CA THR A 126 3.89 11.43 -9.89
C THR A 126 5.20 11.07 -10.61
N LEU A 127 6.29 11.79 -10.33
CA LEU A 127 7.60 11.55 -10.95
C LEU A 127 8.42 10.48 -10.20
N ALA A 128 8.32 10.42 -8.88
CA ALA A 128 9.12 9.50 -8.06
C ALA A 128 8.60 8.06 -8.12
N VAL A 129 7.28 7.85 -8.14
CA VAL A 129 6.71 6.49 -8.11
C VAL A 129 7.09 5.65 -9.34
N PRO A 130 7.10 6.16 -10.59
CA PRO A 130 7.64 5.42 -11.74
C PRO A 130 9.08 4.94 -11.57
N VAL A 131 9.93 5.80 -10.99
CA VAL A 131 11.34 5.44 -10.72
C VAL A 131 11.41 4.33 -9.68
N LEU A 132 10.59 4.42 -8.62
CA LEU A 132 10.49 3.39 -7.60
C LEU A 132 9.97 2.06 -8.16
N VAL A 133 9.03 2.08 -9.10
CA VAL A 133 8.56 0.87 -9.80
C VAL A 133 9.72 0.22 -10.55
N GLY A 134 10.47 0.98 -11.35
CA GLY A 134 11.62 0.43 -12.09
C GLY A 134 12.71 -0.18 -11.18
N VAL A 135 13.00 0.47 -10.04
CA VAL A 135 13.91 -0.09 -9.03
C VAL A 135 13.33 -1.37 -8.41
N GLY A 136 12.04 -1.37 -8.10
CA GLY A 136 11.33 -2.53 -7.56
C GLY A 136 11.38 -3.73 -8.49
N ASP A 137 11.15 -3.51 -9.79
CA ASP A 137 11.22 -4.56 -10.81
C ASP A 137 12.63 -5.13 -10.94
N ALA A 138 13.66 -4.28 -10.95
CA ALA A 138 15.06 -4.71 -10.99
C ALA A 138 15.43 -5.57 -9.76
N ILE A 139 15.02 -5.15 -8.56
CA ILE A 139 15.24 -5.92 -7.32
C ILE A 139 14.44 -7.24 -7.38
N GLY A 140 13.22 -7.22 -7.90
CA GLY A 140 12.37 -8.40 -8.06
C GLY A 140 13.01 -9.46 -8.97
N ILE A 141 13.49 -9.04 -10.14
CA ILE A 141 14.20 -9.91 -11.10
C ILE A 141 15.47 -10.47 -10.45
N PHE A 142 16.26 -9.63 -9.77
CA PHE A 142 17.48 -10.09 -9.10
C PHE A 142 17.18 -11.08 -7.96
N GLY A 143 16.16 -10.82 -7.14
CA GLY A 143 15.71 -11.74 -6.10
C GLY A 143 15.27 -13.09 -6.66
N GLY A 144 14.53 -13.06 -7.77
CA GLY A 144 14.15 -14.26 -8.52
C GLY A 144 15.35 -15.05 -9.03
N TYR A 145 16.36 -14.36 -9.57
CA TYR A 145 17.61 -14.97 -10.01
C TYR A 145 18.36 -15.66 -8.87
N VAL A 146 18.53 -14.98 -7.73
CA VAL A 146 19.27 -15.52 -6.58
C VAL A 146 18.59 -16.80 -6.06
N VAL A 147 17.27 -16.81 -5.92
CA VAL A 147 16.56 -18.00 -5.43
C VAL A 147 16.51 -19.10 -6.49
N GLY A 148 16.23 -18.74 -7.75
CA GLY A 148 16.14 -19.67 -8.88
C GLY A 148 17.44 -20.45 -9.11
N VAL A 149 18.57 -19.75 -9.14
CA VAL A 149 19.87 -20.38 -9.41
C VAL A 149 20.39 -21.10 -8.17
N ASN A 150 20.38 -20.46 -6.99
CA ASN A 150 21.07 -21.02 -5.82
C ASN A 150 20.26 -22.07 -5.06
N ARG A 151 18.92 -22.00 -5.06
CA ARG A 151 18.07 -22.93 -4.30
C ARG A 151 17.32 -23.92 -5.18
N LEU A 152 16.92 -23.51 -6.38
CA LEU A 152 16.11 -24.34 -7.28
C LEU A 152 16.94 -25.02 -8.37
N GLY A 153 18.25 -24.72 -8.46
CA GLY A 153 19.17 -25.38 -9.39
C GLY A 153 18.97 -24.96 -10.85
N PHE A 154 18.36 -23.81 -11.12
CA PHE A 154 18.20 -23.32 -12.49
C PHE A 154 19.54 -22.92 -13.10
N ASN A 155 19.68 -23.19 -14.40
CA ASN A 155 20.84 -22.72 -15.15
C ASN A 155 20.81 -21.18 -15.25
N SER A 156 21.89 -20.54 -14.80
CA SER A 156 22.02 -19.07 -14.76
C SER A 156 21.87 -18.42 -16.15
N ALA A 157 22.55 -18.96 -17.16
CA ALA A 157 22.47 -18.44 -18.53
C ALA A 157 21.05 -18.58 -19.11
N ALA A 158 20.37 -19.69 -18.82
CA ALA A 158 18.99 -19.90 -19.24
C ALA A 158 18.01 -18.95 -18.55
N TYR A 159 18.19 -18.67 -17.24
CA TYR A 159 17.36 -17.70 -16.53
C TYR A 159 17.48 -16.32 -17.16
N LEU A 160 18.71 -15.81 -17.33
CA LEU A 160 18.94 -14.48 -17.90
C LEU A 160 18.43 -14.36 -19.33
N LYS A 161 18.66 -15.39 -20.16
CA LYS A 161 18.17 -15.41 -21.53
C LYS A 161 16.64 -15.40 -21.57
N ASN A 162 15.98 -16.26 -20.80
CA ASN A 162 14.52 -16.29 -20.75
C ASN A 162 13.94 -14.99 -20.21
N THR A 163 14.53 -14.40 -19.16
CA THR A 163 14.09 -13.09 -18.66
C THR A 163 14.20 -12.02 -19.74
N ALA A 164 15.29 -11.98 -20.51
CA ALA A 164 15.44 -11.02 -21.61
C ALA A 164 14.49 -11.29 -22.78
N ASP A 165 14.25 -12.57 -23.12
CA ASP A 165 13.38 -12.95 -24.24
C ASP A 165 11.89 -12.69 -23.93
N PHE A 166 11.46 -12.83 -22.67
CA PHE A 166 10.07 -12.61 -22.25
C PHE A 166 9.76 -11.17 -21.81
N LEU A 167 10.75 -10.39 -21.37
CA LEU A 167 10.55 -9.01 -20.94
C LEU A 167 10.41 -8.10 -22.18
N GLN A 168 9.19 -7.68 -22.50
CA GLN A 168 8.97 -6.74 -23.59
C GLN A 168 9.13 -5.30 -23.09
N THR A 169 9.58 -4.40 -23.98
CA THR A 169 9.67 -2.96 -23.67
C THR A 169 8.32 -2.38 -23.23
N TRP A 170 7.22 -2.94 -23.72
CA TRP A 170 5.87 -2.54 -23.36
C TRP A 170 5.49 -2.91 -21.92
N ASP A 171 6.00 -4.02 -21.39
CA ASP A 171 5.78 -4.41 -19.99
C ASP A 171 6.40 -3.38 -19.04
N VAL A 172 7.60 -2.91 -19.37
CA VAL A 172 8.31 -1.88 -18.60
C VAL A 172 7.60 -0.52 -18.72
N GLY A 173 7.28 -0.10 -19.95
CA GLY A 173 6.62 1.18 -20.20
C GLY A 173 5.23 1.27 -19.54
N SER A 174 4.42 0.23 -19.67
CA SER A 174 3.09 0.17 -19.05
C SER A 174 3.16 0.15 -17.51
N GLY A 175 4.16 -0.51 -16.94
CA GLY A 175 4.46 -0.48 -15.49
C GLY A 175 4.81 0.91 -14.99
N MET A 176 5.68 1.64 -15.69
CA MET A 176 6.05 3.01 -15.33
C MET A 176 4.87 3.98 -15.42
N ILE A 177 4.03 3.86 -16.46
CA ILE A 177 2.83 4.70 -16.61
C ILE A 177 1.84 4.43 -15.47
N LYS A 178 1.58 3.16 -15.14
CA LYS A 178 0.76 2.79 -13.98
C LYS A 178 1.34 3.38 -12.69
N GLY A 179 2.65 3.30 -12.50
CA GLY A 179 3.36 3.92 -11.38
C GLY A 179 3.09 5.43 -11.28
N ALA A 180 3.14 6.17 -12.39
CA ALA A 180 2.87 7.61 -12.41
C ALA A 180 1.44 7.92 -11.98
N VAL A 181 0.47 7.17 -12.52
CA VAL A 181 -0.95 7.32 -12.18
C VAL A 181 -1.20 7.02 -10.71
N PHE A 182 -0.60 5.97 -10.16
CA PHE A 182 -0.73 5.64 -8.74
C PHE A 182 -0.11 6.70 -7.84
N GLY A 183 1.09 7.20 -8.18
CA GLY A 183 1.74 8.28 -7.44
C GLY A 183 0.90 9.57 -7.43
N PHE A 184 0.30 9.91 -8.57
CA PHE A 184 -0.64 11.02 -8.69
C PHE A 184 -1.86 10.83 -7.77
N ILE A 185 -2.54 9.68 -7.85
CA ILE A 185 -3.73 9.38 -7.04
C ILE A 185 -3.42 9.46 -5.55
N VAL A 186 -2.34 8.82 -5.09
CA VAL A 186 -1.92 8.81 -3.69
C VAL A 186 -1.70 10.22 -3.16
N ALA A 187 -0.97 11.05 -3.92
CA ALA A 187 -0.68 12.42 -3.49
C ALA A 187 -1.92 13.31 -3.50
N VAL A 188 -2.79 13.18 -4.50
CA VAL A 188 -4.03 13.96 -4.58
C VAL A 188 -4.97 13.58 -3.44
N MET A 189 -5.18 12.28 -3.17
CA MET A 189 -6.02 11.83 -2.06
C MET A 189 -5.43 12.26 -0.70
N GLY A 190 -4.12 12.09 -0.50
CA GLY A 190 -3.45 12.55 0.72
C GLY A 190 -3.63 14.05 0.95
N CYS A 191 -3.43 14.87 -0.09
CA CYS A 191 -3.58 16.32 0.02
C CYS A 191 -5.04 16.74 0.22
N TYR A 192 -5.98 16.12 -0.50
CA TYR A 192 -7.40 16.46 -0.41
C TYR A 192 -7.94 16.22 1.00
N TYR A 193 -7.77 15.01 1.54
CA TYR A 193 -8.25 14.69 2.88
C TYR A 193 -7.47 15.41 3.97
N GLY A 194 -6.16 15.64 3.79
CA GLY A 194 -5.35 16.45 4.71
C GLY A 194 -5.86 17.89 4.82
N MET A 195 -6.09 18.56 3.68
CA MET A 195 -6.61 19.94 3.64
C MET A 195 -8.04 20.03 4.20
N ASN A 196 -8.85 18.99 3.98
CA ASN A 196 -10.23 18.93 4.43
C ASN A 196 -10.40 18.30 5.82
N SER A 197 -9.31 18.05 6.54
CA SER A 197 -9.35 17.46 7.89
C SER A 197 -10.04 18.36 8.92
N ASP A 198 -10.71 17.76 9.90
CA ASP A 198 -11.23 18.50 11.06
C ASP A 198 -10.09 18.94 11.99
N ARG A 199 -10.34 19.94 12.83
CA ARG A 199 -9.36 20.38 13.85
C ARG A 199 -9.13 19.30 14.91
N GLY A 200 -7.92 19.29 15.47
CA GLY A 200 -7.50 18.36 16.54
C GLY A 200 -6.98 17.00 16.04
N ALA A 201 -6.36 16.25 16.95
CA ALA A 201 -5.67 14.99 16.63
C ALA A 201 -6.61 13.90 16.06
N GLN A 202 -7.85 13.82 16.55
CA GLN A 202 -8.84 12.87 16.02
C GLN A 202 -9.25 13.19 14.57
N GLY A 203 -9.36 14.47 14.22
CA GLY A 203 -9.67 14.92 12.86
C GLY A 203 -8.58 14.52 11.87
N VAL A 204 -7.30 14.68 12.27
CA VAL A 204 -6.15 14.22 11.48
C VAL A 204 -6.17 12.70 11.30
N GLY A 205 -6.48 11.94 12.36
CA GLY A 205 -6.60 10.49 12.28
C GLY A 205 -7.69 10.03 11.29
N ARG A 206 -8.87 10.67 11.32
CA ARG A 206 -9.96 10.37 10.36
C ARG A 206 -9.55 10.70 8.93
N ALA A 207 -9.00 11.88 8.69
CA ALA A 207 -8.51 12.29 7.37
C ALA A 207 -7.46 11.32 6.81
N THR A 208 -6.54 10.87 7.65
CA THR A 208 -5.52 9.88 7.30
C THR A 208 -6.14 8.57 6.82
N LYS A 209 -7.15 8.05 7.55
CA LYS A 209 -7.86 6.82 7.17
C LYS A 209 -8.61 7.00 5.86
N SER A 210 -9.40 8.07 5.73
CA SER A 210 -10.17 8.33 4.51
C SER A 210 -9.27 8.53 3.28
N ALA A 211 -8.10 9.15 3.44
CA ALA A 211 -7.11 9.27 2.37
C ALA A 211 -6.63 7.90 1.86
N VAL A 212 -6.33 6.97 2.78
CA VAL A 212 -5.88 5.62 2.44
C VAL A 212 -6.97 4.83 1.74
N VAL A 213 -8.20 4.86 2.25
CA VAL A 213 -9.33 4.15 1.64
C VAL A 213 -9.59 4.67 0.24
N ALA A 214 -9.72 6.00 0.08
CA ALA A 214 -9.96 6.62 -1.22
C ALA A 214 -8.82 6.34 -2.21
N ALA A 215 -7.56 6.46 -1.79
CA ALA A 215 -6.42 6.11 -2.62
C ALA A 215 -6.45 4.64 -3.05
N SER A 216 -6.77 3.72 -2.14
CA SER A 216 -6.82 2.29 -2.42
C SER A 216 -7.89 1.96 -3.45
N VAL A 217 -9.11 2.48 -3.29
CA VAL A 217 -10.22 2.28 -4.23
C VAL A 217 -9.87 2.85 -5.61
N MET A 218 -9.33 4.07 -5.65
CA MET A 218 -8.95 4.72 -6.90
C MET A 218 -7.79 3.99 -7.61
N ILE A 219 -6.78 3.51 -6.88
CA ILE A 219 -5.70 2.70 -7.45
C ILE A 219 -6.24 1.41 -8.05
N LEU A 220 -7.14 0.71 -7.36
CA LEU A 220 -7.74 -0.53 -7.87
C LEU A 220 -8.56 -0.26 -9.14
N ALA A 221 -9.42 0.77 -9.12
CA ALA A 221 -10.23 1.17 -10.27
C ALA A 221 -9.34 1.58 -11.45
N SER A 222 -8.34 2.42 -11.22
CA SER A 222 -7.37 2.83 -12.25
C SER A 222 -6.54 1.67 -12.75
N ASN A 223 -6.14 0.72 -11.90
CA ASN A 223 -5.40 -0.47 -12.34
C ASN A 223 -6.24 -1.33 -13.29
N TYR A 224 -7.52 -1.55 -12.98
CA TYR A 224 -8.43 -2.26 -13.88
C TYR A 224 -8.53 -1.55 -15.23
N LEU A 225 -8.85 -0.25 -15.22
CA LEU A 225 -9.01 0.55 -16.44
C LEU A 225 -7.73 0.59 -17.30
N LEU A 226 -6.57 0.79 -16.68
CA LEU A 226 -5.29 0.82 -17.39
C LEU A 226 -4.90 -0.55 -17.94
N THR A 227 -5.24 -1.63 -17.23
CA THR A 227 -4.96 -3.00 -17.71
C THR A 227 -5.81 -3.32 -18.93
N GLU A 228 -7.11 -3.02 -18.87
CA GLU A 228 -8.02 -3.16 -20.00
C GLU A 228 -7.51 -2.36 -21.21
N LEU A 229 -7.12 -1.09 -20.99
CA LEU A 229 -6.65 -0.22 -22.07
C LEU A 229 -5.31 -0.66 -22.69
N PHE A 230 -4.41 -1.26 -21.90
CA PHE A 230 -3.07 -1.65 -22.39
C PHE A 230 -3.01 -3.06 -22.97
N PHE A 231 -3.91 -3.96 -22.59
CA PHE A 231 -3.80 -5.39 -22.90
C PHE A 231 -5.06 -6.01 -23.54
N THR A 232 -6.14 -5.24 -23.73
CA THR A 232 -7.25 -5.66 -24.60
C THR A 232 -6.87 -5.37 -26.06
N SER A 233 -6.09 -6.27 -26.65
CA SER A 233 -5.78 -6.41 -28.08
C SER A 233 -5.28 -7.82 -28.35
#